data_AF-A0A7W7Q6Y2-F1
#
_entry.id   AF-A0A7W7Q6Y2-F1
#
_cell.length_a   1.000
_cell.length_b   1.000
_cell.length_c   1.000
_cell.angle_alpha   90.00
_cell.angle_beta   90.00
_cell.angle_gamma   90.00
#
_symmetry.space_group_name_H-M   'P 1'
#
loop_
_entity.id
_entity.type
_entity.pdbx_description
1 polymer ?
#
loop_
_entity_poly.entity_id
_entity_poly.type
_entity_poly.pdbx_seq_one_letter_code
_entity_poly.pdbx_strand_id
1 'polypeptide(L)'
;MIEAPPDRVRDVFLVVRPGPVGNGNASLLRVLPGAGRFMGAANLHGGPHEFTVHYGTHPGGTVEVDPDDGRFAFQGGYKFRAEYHFTPHPKGTLLTYTAINVAPPEHQNRTTVRLQFRLGAALKAGLRGSLKRIGRELGCRSYPST
;
A
#
# COMPACT_ATOMS: atom_id res chain seq x y z
N MET A 1 7.70 -8.76 9.23
CA MET A 1 9.14 -8.46 9.33
C MET A 1 9.84 -8.85 8.04
N ILE A 2 10.83 -8.06 7.60
CA ILE A 2 11.60 -8.21 6.37
C ILE A 2 13.08 -8.25 6.77
N GLU A 3 13.85 -9.25 6.31
CA GLU A 3 15.30 -9.36 6.58
C GLU A 3 16.13 -8.43 5.68
N ALA A 4 15.79 -7.15 5.66
CA ALA A 4 16.50 -6.10 4.94
C ALA A 4 16.57 -4.83 5.80
N PRO A 5 17.66 -4.04 5.69
CA PRO A 5 17.79 -2.78 6.42
C PRO A 5 16.74 -1.74 5.93
N PRO A 6 16.28 -0.82 6.80
CA PRO A 6 15.25 0.16 6.46
C PRO A 6 15.55 0.96 5.19
N ASP A 7 16.78 1.43 5.01
CA ASP A 7 17.16 2.24 3.84
C ASP A 7 16.93 1.48 2.53
N ARG A 8 17.35 0.22 2.47
CA ARG A 8 17.11 -0.65 1.30
C ARG A 8 15.63 -0.87 1.04
N VAL A 9 14.82 -1.00 2.08
CA VAL A 9 13.36 -1.16 1.93
C VAL A 9 12.73 0.14 1.40
N ARG A 10 13.15 1.29 1.92
CA ARG A 10 12.69 2.61 1.50
C ARG A 10 13.04 2.89 0.03
N ASP A 11 14.28 2.62 -0.37
CA ASP A 11 14.78 2.80 -1.73
C ASP A 11 14.05 1.97 -2.79
N VAL A 12 13.38 0.89 -2.39
CA VAL A 12 12.62 0.02 -3.31
C VAL A 12 11.13 0.32 -3.26
N PHE A 13 10.54 0.52 -2.08
CA PHE A 13 9.10 0.58 -1.91
C PHE A 13 8.52 1.98 -1.76
N LEU A 14 9.34 3.00 -1.46
CA LEU A 14 8.90 4.39 -1.33
C LEU A 14 9.26 5.24 -2.54
N VAL A 15 9.66 4.60 -3.65
CA VAL A 15 9.85 5.27 -4.93
C VAL A 15 8.49 5.58 -5.55
N VAL A 16 8.13 6.86 -5.56
CA VAL A 16 6.90 7.36 -6.19
C VAL A 16 7.22 8.58 -7.04
N ARG A 17 6.77 8.54 -8.30
CA ARG A 17 6.99 9.57 -9.32
C ARG A 17 5.76 9.65 -10.23
N PRO A 18 5.55 10.78 -10.94
CA PRO A 18 4.53 10.83 -11.99
C PRO A 18 4.75 9.76 -13.05
N GLY A 19 3.66 9.21 -13.59
CA GLY A 19 3.69 8.17 -14.63
C GLY A 19 3.11 6.83 -14.18
N PRO A 20 3.36 5.75 -14.93
CA PRO A 20 2.68 4.48 -14.72
C PRO A 20 3.08 3.81 -13.40
N VAL A 21 2.10 3.20 -12.73
CA VAL A 21 2.33 2.32 -11.58
C VAL A 21 3.00 1.04 -12.06
N GLY A 22 4.13 0.68 -11.44
CA GLY A 22 4.97 -0.42 -11.89
C GLY A 22 5.81 -1.03 -10.78
N ASN A 23 6.75 -1.91 -11.13
CA ASN A 23 7.68 -2.47 -10.15
C ASN A 23 8.66 -1.42 -9.60
N GLY A 24 8.98 -0.39 -10.39
CA GLY A 24 9.89 0.70 -9.99
C GLY A 24 9.20 2.03 -9.67
N ASN A 25 7.87 2.06 -9.61
CA ASN A 25 7.10 3.27 -9.30
C ASN A 25 5.80 2.90 -8.57
N ALA A 26 5.67 3.34 -7.32
CA ALA A 26 4.54 3.03 -6.44
C ALA A 26 4.19 1.53 -6.39
N SER A 27 5.22 0.68 -6.27
CA SER A 27 5.09 -0.79 -6.27
C SER A 27 4.15 -1.30 -5.16
N LEU A 28 4.01 -0.55 -4.05
CA LEU A 28 3.09 -0.85 -2.96
C LEU A 28 1.63 -0.90 -3.41
N LEU A 29 1.23 -0.12 -4.41
CA LEU A 29 -0.12 -0.22 -5.00
C LEU A 29 -0.36 -1.58 -5.65
N ARG A 30 0.67 -2.21 -6.23
CA ARG A 30 0.56 -3.53 -6.87
C ARG A 30 0.43 -4.68 -5.88
N VAL A 31 0.82 -4.43 -4.64
CA VAL A 31 0.71 -5.39 -3.53
C VAL A 31 -0.36 -4.96 -2.51
N LEU A 32 -1.27 -4.07 -2.92
CA LEU A 32 -2.44 -3.72 -2.11
C LEU A 32 -3.35 -4.94 -1.92
N PRO A 33 -3.62 -5.39 -0.68
CA PRO A 33 -4.48 -6.54 -0.43
C PRO A 33 -5.86 -6.39 -1.09
N GLY A 34 -6.24 -7.35 -1.92
CA GLY A 34 -7.54 -7.39 -2.61
C GLY A 34 -7.68 -6.50 -3.84
N ALA A 35 -6.82 -5.48 -4.02
CA ALA A 35 -6.95 -4.51 -5.11
C ALA A 35 -5.70 -4.38 -6.00
N GLY A 36 -4.54 -4.92 -5.59
CA GLY A 36 -3.27 -4.65 -6.27
C GLY A 36 -3.19 -5.07 -7.74
N ARG A 37 -3.98 -6.07 -8.16
CA ARG A 37 -4.09 -6.46 -9.59
C ARG A 37 -4.68 -5.37 -10.47
N PHE A 38 -5.57 -4.54 -9.92
CA PHE A 38 -6.25 -3.49 -10.66
C PHE A 38 -5.41 -2.21 -10.75
N MET A 39 -4.43 -2.06 -9.86
CA MET A 39 -3.56 -0.88 -9.81
C MET A 39 -2.49 -0.88 -10.91
N GLY A 40 -2.22 -2.02 -11.55
CA GLY A 40 -1.16 -2.15 -12.55
C GLY A 40 -1.38 -1.37 -13.85
N ALA A 41 -2.58 -0.84 -14.09
CA ALA A 41 -2.92 0.01 -15.23
C ALA A 41 -3.10 1.50 -14.84
N ALA A 42 -2.86 1.85 -13.58
CA ALA A 42 -3.04 3.21 -13.10
C ALA A 42 -1.83 4.09 -13.43
N ASN A 43 -2.08 5.40 -13.56
CA ASN A 43 -1.05 6.43 -13.69
C ASN A 43 -1.10 7.38 -12.50
N LEU A 44 0.06 7.90 -12.11
CA LEU A 44 0.22 8.89 -11.05
C LEU A 44 0.48 10.26 -11.65
N HIS A 45 -0.14 11.27 -11.06
CA HIS A 45 0.04 12.69 -11.39
C HIS A 45 0.31 13.49 -10.12
N GLY A 46 1.08 14.58 -10.19
CA GLY A 46 1.43 15.42 -9.01
C GLY A 46 2.85 15.17 -8.49
N GLY A 47 3.02 15.18 -7.16
CA GLY A 47 4.29 14.95 -6.46
C GLY A 47 4.95 16.21 -5.88
N PRO A 48 6.04 16.04 -5.10
CA PRO A 48 6.75 14.77 -4.85
C PRO A 48 6.20 13.95 -3.67
N HIS A 49 5.35 14.52 -2.81
CA HIS A 49 4.82 13.83 -1.62
C HIS A 49 3.38 13.38 -1.75
N GLU A 50 2.59 14.03 -2.60
CA GLU A 50 1.18 13.70 -2.81
C GLU A 50 0.89 13.56 -4.30
N PHE A 51 0.22 12.47 -4.67
CA PHE A 51 -0.09 12.11 -6.05
C PHE A 51 -1.56 11.76 -6.19
N THR A 52 -2.15 12.11 -7.34
CA THR A 52 -3.46 11.60 -7.74
C THR A 52 -3.28 10.33 -8.58
N VAL A 53 -4.06 9.29 -8.26
CA VAL A 53 -4.12 8.02 -9.00
C VAL A 53 -5.23 8.11 -10.04
N HIS A 54 -4.89 7.88 -11.31
CA HIS A 54 -5.82 7.87 -12.43
C HIS A 54 -6.00 6.45 -12.98
N TYR A 55 -7.26 6.02 -13.13
CA TYR A 55 -7.62 4.81 -13.88
C TYR A 55 -8.10 5.22 -15.27
N GLY A 56 -7.20 5.15 -16.26
CA GLY A 56 -7.43 5.80 -17.54
C GLY A 56 -7.46 7.32 -17.37
N THR A 57 -8.54 7.97 -17.80
CA THR A 57 -8.70 9.44 -17.72
C THR A 57 -9.30 9.92 -16.39
N HIS A 58 -9.82 9.03 -15.55
CA HIS A 58 -10.57 9.41 -14.35
C HIS A 58 -9.73 9.29 -13.07
N PRO A 59 -9.76 10.29 -12.18
CA PRO A 59 -9.15 10.18 -10.86
C PRO A 59 -9.90 9.14 -10.03
N GLY A 60 -9.16 8.29 -9.33
CA GLY A 60 -9.69 7.20 -8.54
C GLY A 60 -9.13 7.07 -7.13
N GLY A 61 -8.14 7.90 -6.78
CA GLY A 61 -7.57 7.93 -5.44
C GLY A 61 -6.39 8.87 -5.31
N THR A 62 -5.79 8.89 -4.12
CA THR A 62 -4.57 9.62 -3.83
C THR A 62 -3.50 8.71 -3.24
N VAL A 63 -2.24 9.06 -3.44
CA VAL A 63 -1.07 8.48 -2.79
C VAL A 63 -0.33 9.56 -2.04
N GLU A 64 0.00 9.29 -0.78
CA GLU A 64 0.91 10.10 0.02
C GLU A 64 2.17 9.28 0.30
N VAL A 65 3.35 9.91 0.24
CA VAL A 65 4.62 9.25 0.53
C VAL A 65 5.54 10.17 1.33
N ASP A 66 6.12 9.59 2.38
CA ASP A 66 7.15 10.21 3.20
C ASP A 66 8.31 9.20 3.30
N PRO A 67 9.33 9.32 2.43
CA PRO A 67 10.48 8.42 2.45
C PRO A 67 11.30 8.49 3.74
N ASP A 68 11.35 9.68 4.36
CA ASP A 68 12.16 9.94 5.56
C ASP A 68 11.56 9.23 6.79
N ASP A 69 10.23 9.32 6.93
CA ASP A 69 9.49 8.60 7.97
C ASP A 69 9.12 7.15 7.58
N GLY A 70 9.44 6.73 6.36
CA GLY A 70 9.18 5.37 5.91
C GLY A 70 7.69 5.07 5.66
N ARG A 71 6.90 6.07 5.28
CA ARG A 71 5.44 5.96 5.10
C ARG A 71 5.00 6.01 3.65
N PHE A 72 3.98 5.22 3.37
CA PHE A 72 3.22 5.26 2.13
C PHE A 72 1.74 5.06 2.45
N ALA A 73 0.88 5.93 1.94
CA ALA A 73 -0.56 5.78 2.07
C ALA A 73 -1.25 5.84 0.70
N PHE A 74 -2.29 5.04 0.53
CA PHE A 74 -3.19 5.09 -0.61
C PHE A 74 -4.62 5.26 -0.12
N GLN A 75 -5.32 6.28 -0.61
CA GLN A 75 -6.75 6.43 -0.39
C GLN A 75 -7.51 6.18 -1.69
N GLY A 76 -8.33 5.13 -1.69
CA GLY A 76 -9.17 4.75 -2.83
C GLY A 76 -10.61 5.25 -2.66
N GLY A 77 -10.98 6.25 -3.45
CA GLY A 77 -12.29 6.89 -3.37
C GLY A 77 -12.64 7.38 -1.95
N TYR A 78 -13.92 7.31 -1.59
CA TYR A 78 -14.41 7.88 -0.33
C TYR A 78 -14.33 6.94 0.88
N LYS A 79 -14.01 5.65 0.71
CA LYS A 79 -14.32 4.61 1.72
C LYS A 79 -13.12 3.90 2.33
N PHE A 80 -11.94 3.99 1.72
CA PHE A 80 -10.82 3.13 2.08
C PHE A 80 -9.49 3.85 1.99
N ARG A 81 -8.71 3.74 3.06
CA ARG A 81 -7.30 4.14 3.09
C ARG A 81 -6.45 2.97 3.57
N ALA A 82 -5.34 2.73 2.87
CA ALA A 82 -4.31 1.78 3.25
C ALA A 82 -3.05 2.54 3.60
N GLU A 83 -2.44 2.23 4.73
CA GLU A 83 -1.19 2.82 5.17
C GLU A 83 -0.14 1.72 5.37
N TYR A 84 1.06 1.99 4.88
CA TYR A 84 2.25 1.18 5.05
C TYR A 84 3.27 2.02 5.81
N HIS A 85 3.85 1.43 6.85
CA HIS A 85 4.90 2.08 7.63
C HIS A 85 6.05 1.09 7.84
N PHE A 86 7.25 1.51 7.43
CA PHE A 86 8.49 0.75 7.54
C PHE A 86 9.34 1.30 8.68
N THR A 87 9.42 0.55 9.77
CA THR A 87 10.20 0.93 10.95
C THR A 87 11.39 -0.01 11.19
N PRO A 88 12.48 0.48 11.81
CA PRO A 88 13.59 -0.38 12.20
C PRO A 88 13.17 -1.53 13.12
N HIS A 89 13.78 -2.70 12.92
CA HIS A 89 13.59 -3.88 13.77
C HIS A 89 14.95 -4.58 13.98
N PRO A 90 15.24 -5.23 15.13
CA PRO A 90 16.54 -5.87 15.38
C PRO A 90 16.99 -6.92 14.33
N LYS A 91 16.05 -7.41 13.51
CA LYS A 91 16.27 -8.40 12.45
C LYS A 91 16.08 -7.84 11.03
N GLY A 92 16.01 -6.50 10.88
CA GLY A 92 15.77 -5.81 9.60
C GLY A 92 14.71 -4.73 9.72
N THR A 93 13.59 -4.90 9.02
CA THR A 93 12.51 -3.90 8.94
C THR A 93 11.17 -4.50 9.35
N LEU A 94 10.42 -3.79 10.17
CA LEU A 94 9.03 -4.09 10.47
C LEU A 94 8.14 -3.33 9.47
N LEU A 95 7.24 -4.05 8.80
CA LEU A 95 6.18 -3.48 7.98
C LEU A 95 4.88 -3.54 8.77
N THR A 96 4.32 -2.38 9.07
CA THR A 96 2.96 -2.23 9.60
C THR A 96 2.03 -1.85 8.46
N TYR A 97 0.92 -2.57 8.34
CA TYR A 97 -0.14 -2.28 7.38
C TYR A 97 -1.44 -1.98 8.10
N THR A 98 -2.03 -0.82 7.84
CA THR A 98 -3.30 -0.39 8.43
C THR A 98 -4.34 -0.19 7.32
N ALA A 99 -5.51 -0.81 7.48
CA ALA A 99 -6.66 -0.59 6.61
C ALA A 99 -7.71 0.22 7.38
N ILE A 100 -8.03 1.41 6.88
CA ILE A 100 -8.86 2.41 7.56
C ILE A 100 -10.15 2.61 6.74
N ASN A 101 -11.28 2.59 7.43
CA ASN A 101 -12.56 3.04 6.87
C ASN A 101 -12.62 4.56 6.96
N VAL A 102 -12.43 5.24 5.82
CA VAL A 102 -12.52 6.70 5.72
C VAL A 102 -13.87 7.17 5.17
N ALA A 103 -14.87 6.27 5.11
CA ALA A 103 -16.20 6.64 4.67
C ALA A 103 -16.80 7.72 5.59
N PRO A 104 -17.43 8.77 5.02
CA PRO A 104 -18.21 9.73 5.80
C PRO A 104 -19.26 8.99 6.67
N PRO A 105 -19.60 9.50 7.86
CA PRO A 105 -20.48 8.82 8.81
C PRO A 105 -21.79 8.27 8.20
N GLU A 106 -22.41 9.03 7.31
CA GLU A 106 -23.64 8.70 6.60
C GLU A 106 -23.47 7.56 5.56
N HIS A 107 -22.23 7.28 5.16
CA HIS A 107 -21.87 6.19 4.25
C HIS A 107 -21.33 4.93 4.97
N GLN A 108 -20.95 4.99 6.24
CA GLN A 108 -20.29 3.88 6.95
C GLN A 108 -21.17 2.63 7.07
N ASN A 109 -22.49 2.82 7.20
CA ASN A 109 -23.44 1.71 7.33
C ASN A 109 -23.82 1.06 6.00
N ARG A 110 -23.34 1.59 4.86
CA ARG A 110 -23.60 1.00 3.55
C ARG A 110 -23.03 -0.41 3.48
N THR A 111 -23.82 -1.34 2.94
CA THR A 111 -23.47 -2.76 2.83
C THR A 111 -22.10 -2.97 2.17
N THR A 112 -21.75 -2.19 1.15
CA THR A 112 -20.47 -2.26 0.46
C THR A 112 -19.28 -1.93 1.36
N VAL A 113 -19.41 -0.96 2.25
CA VAL A 113 -18.37 -0.56 3.22
C VAL A 113 -18.24 -1.65 4.29
N ARG A 114 -19.36 -2.10 4.86
CA ARG A 114 -19.38 -3.14 5.89
C ARG A 114 -18.82 -4.47 5.38
N LEU A 115 -19.14 -4.86 4.14
CA LEU A 115 -18.65 -6.11 3.54
C LEU A 115 -17.13 -6.06 3.32
N GLN A 116 -16.60 -4.92 2.87
CA GLN A 116 -15.16 -4.75 2.65
C GLN A 116 -14.33 -5.00 3.92
N PHE A 117 -14.79 -4.50 5.07
CA PHE A 117 -14.09 -4.67 6.35
C PHE A 117 -14.44 -5.97 7.10
N ARG A 118 -15.62 -6.57 6.84
CA ARG A 118 -15.96 -7.91 7.35
C ARG A 118 -15.10 -9.02 6.76
N LEU A 119 -14.50 -8.79 5.60
CA LEU A 119 -13.53 -9.70 4.97
C LEU A 119 -12.12 -9.60 5.58
N GLY A 120 -11.99 -9.19 6.85
CA GLY A 120 -10.71 -9.02 7.54
C GLY A 120 -9.77 -10.24 7.45
N ALA A 121 -10.31 -11.46 7.43
CA ALA A 121 -9.51 -12.67 7.20
C ALA A 121 -8.88 -12.72 5.79
N ALA A 122 -9.61 -12.30 4.75
CA ALA A 122 -9.10 -12.20 3.39
C ALA A 122 -8.07 -11.06 3.25
N LEU A 123 -8.25 -9.94 3.96
CA LEU A 123 -7.25 -8.87 4.03
C LEU A 123 -5.96 -9.35 4.69
N LYS A 124 -6.05 -10.12 5.79
CA LYS A 124 -4.89 -10.75 6.44
C LYS A 124 -4.18 -11.73 5.50
N ALA A 125 -4.91 -12.57 4.78
CA ALA A 125 -4.32 -13.48 3.80
C ALA A 125 -3.63 -12.72 2.65
N GLY A 126 -4.26 -11.65 2.14
CA GLY A 126 -3.68 -10.76 1.15
C GLY A 126 -2.39 -10.11 1.65
N LEU A 127 -2.37 -9.61 2.88
CA LEU A 127 -1.19 -9.01 3.51
C LEU A 127 -0.03 -10.01 3.62
N ARG A 128 -0.30 -11.26 4.00
CA ARG A 128 0.72 -12.33 4.02
C ARG A 128 1.30 -12.57 2.62
N GLY A 129 0.46 -12.56 1.58
CA GLY A 129 0.89 -12.66 0.18
C GLY A 129 1.75 -11.47 -0.26
N SER A 130 1.33 -10.25 0.08
CA SER A 130 2.05 -9.01 -0.21
C SER A 130 3.42 -8.99 0.45
N LEU A 131 3.51 -9.38 1.73
CA LEU A 131 4.77 -9.43 2.44
C LEU A 131 5.76 -10.44 1.83
N LYS A 132 5.28 -11.62 1.43
CA LYS A 132 6.12 -12.61 0.71
C LYS A 132 6.63 -12.07 -0.62
N ARG A 133 5.80 -11.33 -1.35
CA ARG A 133 6.21 -10.68 -2.60
C ARG A 133 7.27 -9.61 -2.36
N ILE A 134 7.11 -8.80 -1.32
CA ILE A 134 8.10 -7.81 -0.89
C ILE A 134 9.45 -8.48 -0.58
N GLY A 135 9.44 -9.58 0.20
CA GLY A 135 10.66 -10.36 0.47
C GLY A 135 11.33 -10.87 -0.80
N ARG A 136 10.54 -11.40 -1.75
CA ARG A 136 11.05 -11.87 -3.04
C ARG A 136 11.66 -10.75 -3.89
N GLU A 137 11.01 -9.58 -3.95
CA GLU A 137 11.52 -8.41 -4.68
C GLU A 137 12.84 -7.89 -4.09
N LEU A 138 13.03 -8.04 -2.77
CA LEU A 138 14.30 -7.74 -2.09
C LEU A 138 15.32 -8.89 -2.09
N GLY A 139 14.95 -10.08 -2.56
CA GLY A 139 15.80 -11.27 -2.43
C GLY A 139 16.10 -11.67 -0.98
N CYS A 140 15.17 -11.43 -0.05
CA CYS A 140 15.34 -11.74 1.37
C CYS A 140 14.14 -12.51 1.94
N ARG A 141 14.29 -13.06 3.15
CA ARG A 141 13.16 -13.67 3.85
C ARG A 141 12.24 -12.60 4.44
N SER A 142 10.97 -12.96 4.55
CA SER A 142 9.95 -12.13 5.16
C SER A 142 9.01 -12.98 6.00
N TYR A 143 8.71 -12.52 7.21
CA TYR A 143 7.91 -13.26 8.19
C TYR A 143 6.63 -12.48 8.48
N PRO A 144 5.44 -13.01 8.12
CA PRO A 144 4.20 -12.45 8.60
C PRO A 144 4.12 -12.64 10.12
N SER A 145 3.54 -11.67 10.83
CA SER A 145 3.13 -11.90 12.20
C SER A 145 2.05 -12.99 12.23
N THR A 146 2.14 -13.87 13.23
CA THR A 146 1.15 -14.90 13.53
C THR A 146 -0.19 -14.27 13.89
#